data_AF-A0AAE0EFM2-F1
#
_entry.id   AF-A0AAE0EFM2-F1
#
_cell.length_a   1.000
_cell.length_b   1.000
_cell.length_c   1.000
_cell.angle_alpha   90.00
_cell.angle_beta   90.00
_cell.angle_gamma   90.00
#
_symmetry.space_group_name_H-M   'P 1'
#
loop_
_entity.id
_entity.type
_entity.pdbx_description
1 polymer ?
#
loop_
_entity_poly.entity_id
_entity_poly.type
_entity_poly.pdbx_seq_one_letter_code
_entity_poly.pdbx_strand_id
1 'polypeptide(L)'
;MLSQLCFADDLIMLCHGSLSSALILKAALDEFSLLSGLHGNHAKSKIFTSDVSSTISQQLINLFSYTVCFLPIRYLGIPIISSRLCLRDCSPFMDKVSARLTSWLNRCLSYAGRLQLIVSVLASLQVFWASYLCVPNKVLKIIEQKIISFLWKGIEGDSRVQKSAGLIFVSLRKREVLASRTYPLRTKPL
;
A
#
# COMPACT_ATOMS: atom_id res chain seq x y z
N MET A 1 9.31 -19.77 9.84
CA MET A 1 8.15 -18.94 10.20
C MET A 1 7.25 -18.83 8.98
N LEU A 2 5.98 -19.18 9.12
CA LEU A 2 4.96 -19.03 8.06
C LEU A 2 4.08 -17.85 8.46
N SER A 3 3.88 -16.89 7.55
CA SER A 3 2.89 -15.82 7.73
C SER A 3 1.85 -15.89 6.60
N GLN A 4 0.58 -15.61 6.92
CA GLN A 4 -0.52 -15.67 5.97
C GLN A 4 -1.28 -14.34 5.95
N LEU A 5 -1.80 -14.00 4.78
CA LEU A 5 -2.67 -12.86 4.53
C LEU A 5 -3.89 -13.36 3.75
N CYS A 6 -5.08 -13.18 4.31
CA CYS A 6 -6.33 -13.67 3.73
C CYS A 6 -7.30 -12.52 3.53
N PHE A 7 -7.89 -12.42 2.34
CA PHE A 7 -8.99 -11.52 2.08
C PHE A 7 -9.99 -12.19 1.14
N ALA A 8 -11.21 -12.44 1.62
CA ALA A 8 -12.24 -13.20 0.90
C ALA A 8 -11.67 -14.53 0.37
N ASP A 9 -11.61 -14.70 -0.95
CA ASP A 9 -11.07 -15.87 -1.65
C ASP A 9 -9.55 -15.79 -1.95
N ASP A 10 -8.93 -14.62 -1.74
CA ASP A 10 -7.51 -14.43 -2.02
C ASP A 10 -6.64 -14.75 -0.78
N LEU A 11 -5.83 -15.81 -0.89
CA LEU A 11 -4.85 -16.22 0.12
C LEU A 11 -3.41 -15.97 -0.39
N ILE A 12 -2.61 -15.25 0.41
CA ILE A 12 -1.17 -15.15 0.24
C ILE A 12 -0.49 -15.83 1.43
N MET A 13 0.36 -16.81 1.14
CA MET A 13 1.22 -17.45 2.13
C MET A 13 2.67 -17.05 1.89
N LEU A 14 3.33 -16.64 2.97
CA LEU A 14 4.72 -16.23 3.00
C LEU A 14 5.49 -17.27 3.81
N CYS A 15 6.52 -17.85 3.19
CA CYS A 15 7.40 -18.81 3.81
C CYS A 15 8.86 -18.46 3.52
N HIS A 16 9.78 -19.07 4.27
CA HIS A 16 11.20 -18.95 3.98
C HIS A 16 11.51 -19.59 2.62
N GLY A 17 12.44 -19.01 1.86
CA GLY A 17 12.84 -19.48 0.52
C GLY A 17 13.63 -20.79 0.51
N SER A 18 13.24 -21.77 1.32
CA SER A 18 13.82 -23.12 1.35
C SER A 18 12.82 -24.15 0.85
N LEU A 19 13.33 -25.20 0.18
CA LEU A 19 12.50 -26.31 -0.29
C LEU A 19 11.75 -27.01 0.84
N SER A 20 12.38 -27.14 2.02
CA SER A 20 11.77 -27.70 3.21
C SER A 20 10.51 -26.96 3.64
N SER A 21 10.53 -25.62 3.62
CA SER A 21 9.37 -24.79 3.99
C SER A 21 8.23 -24.95 2.96
N ALA A 22 8.58 -25.03 1.69
CA ALA A 22 7.62 -25.24 0.60
C ALA A 22 6.94 -26.61 0.67
N LEU A 23 7.67 -27.68 1.03
CA LEU A 23 7.12 -29.02 1.23
C LEU A 23 6.10 -29.05 2.37
N ILE A 24 6.41 -28.42 3.50
CA ILE A 24 5.49 -28.33 4.64
C ILE A 24 4.22 -27.57 4.22
N LEU A 25 4.38 -26.47 3.49
CA LEU A 25 3.26 -25.68 2.99
C LEU A 25 2.38 -26.48 2.03
N LYS A 26 2.98 -27.24 1.11
CA LYS A 26 2.24 -28.11 0.19
C LYS A 26 1.50 -29.22 0.92
N ALA A 27 2.12 -29.86 1.90
CA ALA A 27 1.47 -30.87 2.73
C ALA A 27 0.25 -30.29 3.47
N ALA A 28 0.38 -29.09 4.05
CA ALA A 28 -0.73 -28.41 4.72
C ALA A 28 -1.87 -28.05 3.74
N LEU A 29 -1.54 -27.59 2.52
CA LEU A 29 -2.54 -27.32 1.48
C LEU A 29 -3.25 -28.60 1.03
N ASP A 30 -2.53 -29.70 0.88
CA ASP A 30 -3.09 -30.98 0.44
C ASP A 30 -4.01 -31.57 1.52
N GLU A 31 -3.61 -31.48 2.78
CA GLU A 31 -4.45 -31.86 3.92
C GLU A 31 -5.72 -31.01 3.99
N PHE A 32 -5.59 -29.68 3.84
CA PHE A 32 -6.75 -28.79 3.77
C PHE A 32 -7.67 -29.13 2.60
N SER A 33 -7.10 -29.41 1.43
CA SER A 33 -7.84 -29.78 0.22
C SER A 33 -8.58 -31.11 0.40
N LEU A 34 -7.96 -32.07 1.08
CA LEU A 34 -8.55 -33.37 1.39
C LEU A 34 -9.75 -33.22 2.35
N LEU A 35 -9.62 -32.38 3.38
CA LEU A 35 -10.66 -32.19 4.40
C LEU A 35 -11.81 -31.30 3.93
N SER A 36 -11.53 -30.25 3.16
CA SER A 36 -12.53 -29.27 2.72
C SER A 36 -13.13 -29.57 1.34
N GLY A 37 -12.45 -30.36 0.52
CA GLY A 37 -12.75 -30.52 -0.91
C GLY A 37 -12.38 -29.29 -1.77
N LEU A 38 -11.85 -28.22 -1.18
CA LEU A 38 -11.47 -26.99 -1.89
C LEU A 38 -10.05 -27.09 -2.42
N HIS A 39 -9.90 -26.86 -3.73
CA HIS A 39 -8.63 -26.94 -4.42
C HIS A 39 -8.17 -25.55 -4.87
N GLY A 40 -6.86 -25.31 -4.80
CA GLY A 40 -6.24 -24.10 -5.35
C GLY A 40 -6.42 -24.03 -6.88
N ASN A 41 -6.83 -22.86 -7.38
CA ASN A 41 -7.01 -22.67 -8.82
C ASN A 41 -5.64 -22.47 -9.50
N HIS A 42 -5.14 -23.50 -10.20
CA HIS A 42 -3.85 -23.46 -10.90
C HIS A 42 -3.68 -22.30 -11.90
N ALA A 43 -4.76 -21.80 -12.51
CA ALA A 43 -4.68 -20.69 -13.45
C ALA A 43 -4.56 -19.32 -12.77
N LYS A 44 -5.04 -19.21 -11.52
CA LYS A 44 -4.99 -17.96 -10.73
C LYS A 44 -3.84 -17.94 -9.73
N SER A 45 -3.48 -19.11 -9.19
CA SER A 45 -2.42 -19.28 -8.20
C SER A 45 -1.03 -19.13 -8.82
N LYS A 46 -0.18 -18.36 -8.15
CA LYS A 46 1.16 -18.02 -8.62
C LYS A 46 2.14 -18.10 -7.46
N ILE A 47 3.40 -18.40 -7.76
CA ILE A 47 4.49 -18.40 -6.79
C ILE A 47 5.31 -17.14 -7.01
N PHE A 48 5.55 -16.40 -5.93
CA PHE A 48 6.40 -15.22 -5.97
C PHE A 48 7.69 -15.51 -5.23
N THR A 49 8.82 -15.42 -5.94
CA THR A 49 10.15 -15.58 -5.34
C THR A 49 10.88 -14.24 -5.31
N SER A 50 11.67 -14.05 -4.26
CA SER A 50 12.56 -12.90 -4.10
C SER A 50 13.90 -13.42 -3.63
N ASP A 51 14.95 -13.16 -4.39
CA ASP A 51 16.34 -13.52 -4.05
C ASP A 51 16.56 -15.02 -3.80
N VAL A 52 16.02 -15.86 -4.69
CA VAL A 52 16.13 -17.33 -4.64
C VAL A 52 16.88 -17.83 -5.89
N SER A 53 17.73 -18.85 -5.74
CA SER A 53 18.46 -19.43 -6.87
C SER A 53 17.52 -20.04 -7.92
N SER A 54 17.98 -20.10 -9.17
CA SER A 54 17.25 -20.71 -10.29
C SER A 54 16.89 -22.17 -10.01
N THR A 55 17.79 -22.92 -9.37
CA THR A 55 17.57 -24.31 -8.99
C THR A 55 16.38 -24.48 -8.05
N ILE A 56 16.30 -23.68 -6.97
CA ILE A 56 15.18 -23.75 -6.03
C ILE A 56 13.88 -23.29 -6.72
N SER A 57 13.95 -22.28 -7.57
CA SER A 57 12.78 -21.81 -8.33
C SER A 57 12.18 -22.91 -9.21
N GLN A 58 13.03 -23.70 -9.89
CA GLN A 58 12.56 -24.86 -10.66
C GLN A 58 11.96 -25.97 -9.78
N GLN A 59 12.56 -26.23 -8.61
CA GLN A 59 12.00 -27.19 -7.66
C GLN A 59 10.61 -26.75 -7.17
N LEU A 60 10.39 -25.45 -6.94
CA LEU A 60 9.08 -24.91 -6.56
C LEU A 60 8.05 -25.04 -7.67
N ILE A 61 8.44 -24.80 -8.92
CA ILE A 61 7.56 -25.00 -10.09
C ILE A 61 7.12 -26.46 -10.15
N ASN A 62 8.05 -27.39 -10.01
CA ASN A 62 7.75 -28.83 -10.06
C ASN A 62 6.85 -29.26 -8.90
N LEU A 63 7.02 -28.67 -7.72
CA LEU A 63 6.30 -29.06 -6.50
C LEU A 63 4.84 -28.58 -6.49
N PHE A 64 4.57 -27.36 -6.95
CA PHE A 64 3.22 -26.79 -6.94
C PHE A 64 2.52 -26.80 -8.30
N SER A 65 3.27 -26.95 -9.40
CA SER A 65 2.75 -26.81 -10.76
C SER A 65 2.05 -25.46 -10.99
N TYR A 66 2.60 -24.40 -10.38
CA TYR A 66 2.17 -23.02 -10.58
C TYR A 66 3.21 -22.23 -11.36
N THR A 67 2.76 -21.14 -11.97
CA THR A 67 3.66 -20.20 -12.64
C THR A 67 4.46 -19.40 -11.60
N VAL A 68 5.77 -19.30 -11.81
CA VAL A 68 6.63 -18.42 -10.99
C VAL A 68 6.60 -17.01 -11.57
N CYS A 69 6.44 -16.04 -10.69
CA CYS A 69 6.45 -14.62 -10.98
C CYS A 69 7.42 -13.92 -10.02
N PHE A 70 7.84 -12.71 -10.39
CA PHE A 70 8.77 -11.90 -9.59
C PHE A 70 8.06 -10.71 -8.96
N LEU A 71 8.55 -10.28 -7.80
CA LEU A 71 8.14 -9.03 -7.18
C LEU A 71 8.69 -7.82 -7.96
N PRO A 72 8.01 -6.66 -7.93
CA PRO A 72 6.83 -6.32 -7.13
C PRO A 72 5.50 -6.74 -7.78
N ILE A 73 4.54 -7.13 -6.96
CA ILE A 73 3.16 -7.45 -7.40
C ILE A 73 2.14 -6.54 -6.74
N ARG A 74 0.93 -6.47 -7.29
CA ARG A 74 -0.17 -5.72 -6.68
C ARG A 74 -1.16 -6.67 -6.04
N TYR A 75 -1.41 -6.49 -4.75
CA TYR A 75 -2.46 -7.18 -4.01
C TYR A 75 -3.46 -6.14 -3.49
N LEU A 76 -4.75 -6.29 -3.84
CA LEU A 76 -5.80 -5.32 -3.50
C LEU A 76 -5.47 -3.85 -3.91
N GLY A 77 -4.68 -3.69 -4.98
CA GLY A 77 -4.22 -2.39 -5.46
C GLY A 77 -3.03 -1.79 -4.71
N ILE A 78 -2.51 -2.49 -3.70
CA ILE A 78 -1.31 -2.12 -2.93
C ILE A 78 -0.12 -2.91 -3.48
N PRO A 79 1.01 -2.25 -3.78
CA PRO A 79 2.21 -2.97 -4.20
C PRO A 79 2.80 -3.75 -3.02
N ILE A 80 2.92 -5.07 -3.17
CA ILE A 80 3.74 -5.93 -2.33
C ILE A 80 5.16 -5.90 -2.90
N ILE A 81 6.08 -5.37 -2.10
CA ILE A 81 7.48 -5.19 -2.48
C ILE A 81 8.34 -5.75 -1.36
N SER A 82 9.39 -6.48 -1.73
CA SER A 82 10.39 -6.98 -0.75
C SER A 82 11.40 -5.90 -0.32
N SER A 83 11.38 -4.73 -0.96
CA SER A 83 12.33 -3.63 -0.75
C SER A 83 11.62 -2.37 -0.23
N ARG A 84 12.39 -1.35 0.15
CA ARG A 84 11.82 -0.06 0.58
C ARG A 84 11.06 0.58 -0.58
N LEU A 85 9.85 1.06 -0.28
CA LEU A 85 9.01 1.79 -1.22
C LEU A 85 9.76 2.93 -1.90
N CYS A 86 9.80 2.89 -3.22
CA CYS A 86 10.34 3.96 -4.04
C CYS A 86 9.23 4.89 -4.53
N LEU A 87 9.60 6.09 -4.99
CA LEU A 87 8.68 7.08 -5.56
C LEU A 87 7.79 6.49 -6.67
N ARG A 88 8.34 5.54 -7.46
CA ARG A 88 7.64 4.86 -8.56
C ARG A 88 6.49 4.00 -8.05
N ASP A 89 6.65 3.35 -6.91
CA ASP A 89 5.63 2.46 -6.34
C ASP A 89 4.44 3.24 -5.77
N CYS A 90 4.68 4.50 -5.39
CA CYS A 90 3.66 5.43 -4.95
C CYS A 90 3.00 6.20 -6.10
N SER A 91 3.36 5.99 -7.37
CA SER A 91 2.69 6.64 -8.50
C SER A 91 1.17 6.44 -8.53
N PRO A 92 0.61 5.23 -8.27
CA PRO A 92 -0.83 5.02 -8.35
C PRO A 92 -1.58 5.81 -7.29
N PHE A 93 -0.96 6.02 -6.13
CA PHE A 93 -1.48 6.87 -5.08
C PHE A 93 -1.48 8.35 -5.51
N MET A 94 -0.35 8.83 -6.05
CA MET A 94 -0.24 10.19 -6.57
C MET A 94 -1.21 10.46 -7.73
N ASP A 95 -1.46 9.47 -8.58
CA ASP A 95 -2.37 9.55 -9.72
C ASP A 95 -3.82 9.59 -9.25
N LYS A 96 -4.21 8.75 -8.28
CA LYS A 96 -5.55 8.80 -7.65
C LYS A 96 -5.83 10.16 -7.01
N VAL A 97 -4.86 10.71 -6.26
CA VAL A 97 -4.97 12.06 -5.68
C VAL A 97 -5.11 13.10 -6.79
N SER A 98 -4.27 13.05 -7.82
CA SER A 98 -4.29 14.00 -8.92
C SER A 98 -5.62 13.97 -9.69
N ALA A 99 -6.14 12.77 -10.00
CA ALA A 99 -7.41 12.58 -10.70
C ALA A 99 -8.62 13.12 -9.92
N ARG A 100 -8.62 12.97 -8.58
CA ARG A 100 -9.66 13.56 -7.71
C ARG A 100 -9.58 15.08 -7.74
N LEU A 101 -8.37 15.65 -7.61
CA LEU A 101 -8.16 17.09 -7.65
C LEU A 101 -8.61 17.68 -9.01
N THR A 102 -8.24 17.08 -10.14
CA THR A 102 -8.69 17.54 -11.46
C THR A 102 -10.20 17.40 -11.66
N SER A 103 -10.81 16.32 -11.18
CA SER A 103 -12.27 16.16 -11.23
C SER A 103 -13.00 17.26 -10.44
N TRP A 104 -12.45 17.71 -9.31
CA TRP A 104 -13.01 18.80 -8.52
C TRP A 104 -12.73 20.18 -9.10
N LEU A 105 -11.63 20.36 -9.84
CA LEU A 105 -11.34 21.64 -10.51
C LEU A 105 -12.41 22.04 -11.52
N ASN A 106 -13.07 21.07 -12.14
CA ASN A 106 -14.16 21.32 -13.09
C ASN A 106 -15.48 21.72 -12.39
N ARG A 107 -15.49 21.83 -11.06
CA ARG A 107 -16.66 22.26 -10.27
C ARG A 107 -16.44 23.69 -9.78
N CYS A 108 -17.45 24.55 -9.91
CA CYS A 108 -17.44 25.90 -9.36
C CYS A 108 -17.58 25.86 -7.83
N LEU A 109 -16.48 25.55 -7.13
CA LEU A 109 -16.43 25.39 -5.68
C LEU A 109 -15.87 26.65 -5.00
N SER A 110 -16.55 27.10 -3.94
CA SER A 110 -16.03 28.10 -3.02
C SER A 110 -14.79 27.58 -2.29
N TYR A 111 -13.98 28.49 -1.74
CA TYR A 111 -12.80 28.13 -0.94
C TYR A 111 -13.15 27.17 0.20
N ALA A 112 -14.24 27.45 0.94
CA ALA A 112 -14.72 26.58 2.00
C ALA A 112 -15.12 25.19 1.49
N GLY A 113 -15.77 25.11 0.32
CA GLY A 113 -16.12 23.85 -0.32
C GLY A 113 -14.89 23.03 -0.73
N ARG A 114 -13.84 23.68 -1.25
CA ARG A 114 -12.56 23.02 -1.57
C ARG A 114 -11.86 22.49 -0.33
N LEU A 115 -11.82 23.28 0.75
CA LEU A 115 -11.22 22.88 2.02
C LEU A 115 -11.94 21.66 2.61
N GLN A 116 -13.28 21.66 2.59
CA GLN A 116 -14.08 20.55 3.10
C GLN A 116 -13.87 19.26 2.28
N LEU A 117 -13.72 19.36 0.95
CA LEU A 117 -13.41 18.20 0.09
C LEU A 117 -12.03 17.62 0.36
N ILE A 118 -11.02 18.49 0.56
CA ILE A 118 -9.67 18.06 0.93
C ILE A 118 -9.72 17.30 2.27
N VAL A 119 -10.36 17.89 3.29
CA VAL A 119 -10.42 17.30 4.63
C VAL A 119 -11.18 15.97 4.64
N SER A 120 -12.27 15.84 3.89
CA SER A 120 -13.08 14.60 3.90
C SER A 120 -12.49 13.47 3.06
N VAL A 121 -12.07 13.74 1.82
CA VAL A 121 -11.73 12.68 0.86
C VAL A 121 -10.21 12.46 0.75
N LEU A 122 -9.39 13.50 0.89
CA LEU A 122 -7.94 13.33 0.81
C LEU A 122 -7.33 12.85 2.12
N ALA A 123 -7.88 13.26 3.27
CA ALA A 123 -7.41 12.74 4.56
C ALA A 123 -7.67 11.23 4.68
N SER A 124 -8.88 10.76 4.31
CA SER A 124 -9.20 9.33 4.34
C SER A 124 -8.30 8.51 3.39
N LEU A 125 -7.97 9.05 2.22
CA LEU A 125 -7.03 8.40 1.30
C LEU A 125 -5.59 8.40 1.86
N GLN A 126 -5.12 9.50 2.46
CA GLN A 126 -3.80 9.57 3.08
C GLN A 126 -3.67 8.59 4.25
N VAL A 127 -4.67 8.52 5.13
CA VAL A 127 -4.72 7.59 6.25
C VAL A 127 -4.68 6.13 5.76
N PHE A 128 -5.45 5.80 4.73
CA PHE A 128 -5.43 4.47 4.12
C PHE A 128 -4.02 4.12 3.62
N TRP A 129 -3.35 4.98 2.86
CA TRP A 129 -2.02 4.65 2.34
C TRP A 129 -0.95 4.63 3.43
N ALA A 130 -1.07 5.46 4.47
CA ALA A 130 -0.15 5.51 5.59
C ALA A 130 -0.28 4.31 6.56
N SER A 131 -1.45 3.66 6.63
CA SER A 131 -1.63 2.47 7.46
C SER A 131 -0.98 1.22 6.87
N TYR A 132 -0.93 1.11 5.53
CA TYR A 132 -0.35 -0.05 4.85
C TYR A 132 1.11 0.13 4.45
N LEU A 133 1.57 1.37 4.24
CA LEU A 133 2.89 1.66 3.67
C LEU A 133 3.60 2.80 4.41
N CYS A 134 4.88 2.61 4.70
CA CYS A 134 5.75 3.71 5.14
C CYS A 134 6.01 4.67 3.97
N VAL A 135 5.11 5.64 3.77
CA VAL A 135 5.16 6.58 2.64
C VAL A 135 6.42 7.46 2.72
N PRO A 136 7.26 7.50 1.66
CA PRO A 136 8.43 8.37 1.65
C PRO A 136 8.07 9.85 1.78
N ASN A 137 8.84 10.60 2.57
CA ASN A 137 8.65 12.05 2.74
C ASN A 137 8.59 12.84 1.43
N LYS A 138 9.28 12.37 0.38
CA LYS A 138 9.24 13.00 -0.96
C LYS A 138 7.84 12.94 -1.58
N VAL A 139 7.14 11.81 -1.45
CA VAL A 139 5.77 11.63 -1.96
C VAL A 139 4.81 12.57 -1.24
N LEU A 140 4.93 12.65 0.08
CA LEU A 140 4.08 13.53 0.89
C LEU A 140 4.22 15.00 0.47
N LYS A 141 5.46 15.48 0.24
CA LYS A 141 5.70 16.86 -0.22
C LYS A 141 5.07 17.14 -1.59
N ILE A 142 5.15 16.20 -2.53
CA ILE A 142 4.55 16.36 -3.87
C ILE A 142 3.03 16.45 -3.76
N ILE A 143 2.41 15.63 -2.92
CA ILE A 143 0.96 15.65 -2.70
C ILE A 143 0.53 16.95 -2.01
N GLU A 144 1.26 17.39 -1.00
CA GLU A 144 1.01 18.66 -0.31
C GLU A 144 1.04 19.84 -1.29
N GLN A 145 2.04 19.90 -2.18
CA GLN A 145 2.12 20.92 -3.23
C GLN A 145 0.91 20.91 -4.17
N LYS A 146 0.44 19.73 -4.58
CA LYS A 146 -0.76 19.60 -5.44
C LYS A 146 -2.03 20.05 -4.71
N ILE A 147 -2.17 19.73 -3.43
CA ILE A 147 -3.32 20.15 -2.61
C ILE A 147 -3.34 21.67 -2.42
N ILE A 148 -2.18 22.26 -2.10
CA ILE A 148 -2.02 23.71 -1.98
C ILE A 148 -2.39 24.36 -3.33
N SER A 149 -1.84 23.87 -4.44
CA SER A 149 -2.17 24.40 -5.77
C SER A 149 -3.67 24.34 -6.07
N PHE A 150 -4.36 23.24 -5.75
CA PHE A 150 -5.81 23.12 -5.92
C PHE A 150 -6.62 24.09 -5.05
N LEU A 151 -6.23 24.22 -3.78
CA LEU A 151 -6.92 25.11 -2.83
C LEU A 151 -6.88 26.56 -3.32
N TRP A 152 -5.75 26.99 -3.90
CA TRP A 152 -5.51 28.38 -4.32
C TRP A 152 -5.78 28.67 -5.80
N LYS A 153 -6.14 27.68 -6.63
CA LYS A 153 -6.35 27.89 -8.07
C LYS A 153 -7.55 28.83 -8.33
N GLY A 154 -7.30 30.03 -8.84
CA GLY A 154 -8.34 31.05 -9.06
C GLY A 154 -8.49 32.09 -7.93
N ILE A 155 -7.56 32.13 -6.97
CA ILE A 155 -7.42 33.23 -6.01
C ILE A 155 -6.20 34.06 -6.46
N GLU A 156 -6.43 35.13 -7.22
CA GLU A 156 -5.38 36.10 -7.56
C GLU A 156 -5.13 37.01 -6.35
N GLY A 157 -3.90 36.98 -5.84
CA GLY A 157 -3.40 37.92 -4.82
C GLY A 157 -3.64 37.49 -3.36
N ASP A 158 -2.63 36.91 -2.73
CA ASP A 158 -2.02 37.42 -1.48
C ASP A 158 -1.05 36.37 -0.90
N SER A 159 0.23 36.70 -0.84
CA SER A 159 1.34 35.84 -0.42
C SER A 159 1.36 35.55 1.10
N ARG A 160 0.50 36.21 1.89
CA ARG A 160 0.40 36.01 3.35
C ARG A 160 -0.34 34.74 3.76
N VAL A 161 -1.29 34.27 2.94
CA VAL A 161 -2.20 33.17 3.31
C VAL A 161 -1.59 31.77 3.06
N GLN A 162 -0.58 31.66 2.18
CA GLN A 162 0.21 30.43 1.98
C GLN A 162 0.89 29.94 3.27
N LYS A 163 1.26 30.86 4.17
CA LYS A 163 1.86 30.51 5.48
C LYS A 163 0.87 29.81 6.42
N SER A 164 -0.41 30.16 6.33
CA SER A 164 -1.50 29.60 7.16
C SER A 164 -1.86 28.16 6.77
N ALA A 165 -1.80 27.82 5.48
CA ALA A 165 -2.02 26.45 5.00
C ALA A 165 -0.91 25.50 5.46
N GLY A 166 0.35 25.96 5.46
CA GLY A 166 1.48 25.24 6.06
C GLY A 166 1.25 24.94 7.54
N LEU A 167 0.63 25.86 8.29
CA LEU A 167 0.27 25.64 9.70
C LEU A 167 -0.85 24.60 9.87
N ILE A 168 -1.89 24.61 9.02
CA ILE A 168 -2.98 23.61 9.07
C ILE A 168 -2.44 22.21 8.74
N PHE A 169 -1.63 22.08 7.69
CA PHE A 169 -1.02 20.80 7.31
C PHE A 169 -0.01 20.30 8.34
N VAL A 170 0.84 21.17 8.90
CA VAL A 170 1.75 20.81 10.01
C VAL A 170 0.96 20.39 11.25
N SER A 171 -0.19 21.01 11.53
CA SER A 171 -1.06 20.64 12.65
C SER A 171 -1.74 19.29 12.44
N LEU A 172 -2.24 19.01 11.24
CA LEU A 172 -2.77 17.69 10.87
C LEU A 172 -1.68 16.61 10.91
N ARG A 173 -0.48 16.92 10.41
CA ARG A 173 0.69 16.04 10.49
C ARG A 173 1.11 15.75 11.93
N LYS A 174 1.04 16.74 12.84
CA LYS A 174 1.25 16.51 14.28
C LYS A 174 0.17 15.62 14.87
N ARG A 175 -1.12 15.82 14.52
CA ARG A 175 -2.22 14.96 15.00
C ARG A 175 -2.08 13.52 14.54
N GLU A 176 -1.70 13.27 13.29
CA GLU A 176 -1.48 11.91 12.77
C GLU A 176 -0.21 11.26 13.36
N VAL A 177 0.90 12.00 13.48
CA VAL A 177 2.13 11.48 14.11
C VAL A 177 1.94 11.23 15.61
N LEU A 178 1.10 12.00 16.30
CA LEU A 178 0.74 11.76 17.69
C LEU A 178 -0.21 10.55 17.84
N ALA A 179 -1.14 10.34 16.90
CA ALA A 179 -2.01 9.16 16.86
C ALA A 179 -1.24 7.86 16.53
N SER A 180 -0.17 7.94 15.75
CA SER A 180 0.73 6.80 15.48
C SER A 180 1.72 6.51 16.61
N ARG A 181 1.83 7.38 17.63
CA ARG A 181 2.72 7.20 18.80
C ARG A 181 2.05 6.51 20.00
N THR A 182 0.75 6.21 19.93
CA THR A 182 0.01 5.53 21.01
C THR A 182 -0.08 4.00 20.87
N TYR A 183 0.67 3.39 19.95
CA TYR A 183 0.88 1.94 19.95
C TYR A 183 2.22 1.62 20.63
N PRO A 184 2.22 1.11 21.87
CA PRO A 184 3.45 0.69 22.52
C PRO A 184 3.93 -0.60 21.84
N LEU A 185 4.98 -0.51 21.02
CA LEU A 185 5.78 -1.67 20.66
C LEU A 185 6.59 -2.11 21.90
N ARG A 186 5.92 -2.80 22.82
CA ARG A 186 6.49 -3.84 23.68
C ARG A 186 6.55 -5.09 22.77
N THR A 187 7.65 -5.76 22.51
CA THR A 187 8.65 -6.33 23.42
C THR A 187 9.93 -6.64 22.63
N LYS A 188 11.10 -6.29 23.16
CA LYS A 188 12.32 -7.08 22.91
C LYS A 188 12.15 -8.43 23.63
N PRO A 189 12.73 -9.51 23.11
CA PRO A 189 13.71 -10.17 23.97
C PRO A 189 14.97 -10.66 23.23
N LEU A 190 16.05 -10.61 24.02
CA LEU A 190 17.31 -11.37 24.05
C LEU A 190 18.09 -11.53 22.73
#